data_AF-A0A8D1FKP6-F1
#
_entry.id   AF-A0A8D1FKP6-F1
#
_cell.length_a   1.000
_cell.length_b   1.000
_cell.length_c   1.000
_cell.angle_alpha   90.00
_cell.angle_beta   90.00
_cell.angle_gamma   90.00
#
_symmetry.space_group_name_H-M   'P 1'
#
loop_
_entity.id
_entity.type
_entity.pdbx_description
1 polymer ?
#
loop_
_entity_poly.entity_id
_entity_poly.type
_entity_poly.pdbx_seq_one_letter_code
_entity_poly.pdbx_strand_id
1 'polypeptide(L)'
;MRPRSGQVGHEDLRRQSPGPGQHWPLILLGLAMGAHGLLPPTTAPQSRAPGTEAPARSSPWRLWDRRFLLRPPPRGTGPRCWPARFWSEPQPPWVVFGGGTRLTVLGQPKAAPTVTLFPPSPEELSTNKATLVCLISDFYPGAVTVTWKAGGTTVTQGVETTKPSKQSNNKYAASSYLALSASDWKSSSGFTCQVTHEGTIVEKTVTPSECA
;
A
#
# COMPACT_ATOMS: atom_id res chain seq x y z
N MET A 1 -6.08 67.78 -57.10
CA MET A 1 -7.49 67.37 -57.09
C MET A 1 -7.73 66.47 -55.88
N ARG A 2 -8.64 66.86 -54.97
CA ARG A 2 -9.30 65.97 -53.98
C ARG A 2 -10.55 65.37 -54.64
N PRO A 3 -10.99 64.17 -54.23
CA PRO A 3 -12.11 64.02 -53.27
C PRO A 3 -11.79 62.92 -52.22
N ARG A 4 -12.18 62.95 -50.94
CA ARG A 4 -13.43 63.13 -50.16
C ARG A 4 -13.93 61.77 -49.62
N SER A 5 -14.13 61.78 -48.30
CA SER A 5 -14.46 60.72 -47.33
C SER A 5 -15.67 59.82 -47.60
N GLY A 6 -15.64 58.64 -46.97
CA GLY A 6 -16.77 57.92 -46.36
C GLY A 6 -16.29 56.58 -45.80
N GLN A 7 -16.78 55.99 -44.70
CA GLN A 7 -17.70 56.40 -43.64
C GLN A 7 -17.51 55.35 -42.51
N VAL A 8 -17.75 55.78 -41.27
CA VAL A 8 -17.66 54.99 -40.04
C VAL A 8 -18.67 53.83 -40.04
N GLY A 9 -18.22 52.65 -39.62
CA GLY A 9 -19.06 51.54 -39.19
C GLY A 9 -18.53 51.01 -37.86
N HIS A 10 -19.26 51.28 -36.79
CA HIS A 10 -19.01 50.83 -35.42
C HIS A 10 -20.03 49.71 -35.16
N GLU A 11 -19.56 48.47 -34.97
CA GLU A 11 -20.35 47.40 -34.36
C GLU A 11 -19.45 46.59 -33.43
N ASP A 12 -19.81 46.68 -32.15
CA ASP A 12 -19.25 46.07 -30.96
C ASP A 12 -20.00 44.75 -30.74
N LEU A 13 -19.30 43.60 -30.70
CA LEU A 13 -19.77 42.49 -29.86
C LEU A 13 -18.71 41.41 -29.57
N ARG A 14 -18.44 41.30 -28.28
CA ARG A 14 -18.04 40.10 -27.50
C ARG A 14 -16.59 39.61 -27.58
N ARG A 15 -15.85 40.11 -26.58
CA ARG A 15 -14.86 39.35 -25.79
C ARG A 15 -15.28 37.89 -25.62
N GLN A 16 -14.45 36.95 -26.10
CA GLN A 16 -14.43 35.58 -25.56
C GLN A 16 -13.43 35.53 -24.42
N SER A 17 -13.97 35.28 -23.22
CA SER A 17 -13.22 35.03 -22.00
C SER A 17 -12.55 33.66 -22.08
N PRO A 18 -11.27 33.50 -21.67
CA PRO A 18 -10.71 32.20 -21.37
C PRO A 18 -11.42 31.62 -20.14
N GLY A 19 -11.88 30.37 -20.25
CA GLY A 19 -12.48 29.63 -19.14
C GLY A 19 -11.46 29.32 -18.03
N PRO A 20 -11.94 29.06 -16.79
CA PRO A 20 -11.10 28.98 -15.61
C PRO A 20 -10.21 27.74 -15.63
N GLY A 21 -8.93 27.96 -15.34
CA GLY A 21 -7.91 26.93 -15.21
C GLY A 21 -8.28 25.90 -14.15
N GLN A 22 -8.12 24.64 -14.51
CA GLN A 22 -8.23 23.50 -13.61
C GLN A 22 -7.07 23.58 -12.61
N HIS A 23 -7.42 23.90 -11.38
CA HIS A 23 -6.52 24.08 -10.25
C HIS A 23 -5.97 22.71 -9.83
N TRP A 24 -4.65 22.52 -9.93
CA TRP A 24 -3.96 21.38 -9.34
C TRP A 24 -4.09 21.46 -7.81
N PRO A 25 -4.33 20.37 -7.07
CA PRO A 25 -4.31 20.44 -5.62
C PRO A 25 -2.84 20.54 -5.15
N LEU A 26 -2.49 21.68 -4.57
CA LEU A 26 -1.28 21.86 -3.77
C LEU A 26 -1.44 21.02 -2.49
N ILE A 27 -0.61 19.99 -2.35
CA ILE A 27 -0.47 19.26 -1.09
C ILE A 27 0.27 20.18 -0.11
N LEU A 28 -0.45 20.73 0.87
CA LEU A 28 0.15 21.43 2.02
C LEU A 28 0.77 20.39 2.96
N LEU A 29 2.10 20.27 2.94
CA LEU A 29 2.84 19.69 4.07
C LEU A 29 2.78 20.67 5.25
N GLY A 30 1.93 20.37 6.22
CA GLY A 30 1.90 21.05 7.51
C GLY A 30 3.13 20.68 8.35
N LEU A 31 4.04 21.63 8.51
CA LEU A 31 5.07 21.62 9.55
C LEU A 31 4.40 21.94 10.89
N ALA A 32 4.27 20.96 11.77
CA ALA A 32 4.04 21.20 13.19
C ALA A 32 5.39 21.17 13.91
N MET A 33 5.97 22.35 14.15
CA MET A 33 7.03 22.52 15.14
C MET A 33 6.38 22.61 16.53
N GLY A 34 6.59 21.59 17.35
CA GLY A 34 6.24 21.57 18.77
C GLY A 34 7.50 21.42 19.62
N ALA A 35 7.77 22.45 20.41
CA ALA A 35 8.99 22.67 21.17
C ALA A 35 9.19 21.73 22.38
N HIS A 36 10.47 21.45 22.63
CA HIS A 36 11.17 21.20 23.91
C HIS A 36 10.37 20.84 25.17
N GLY A 37 10.67 19.64 25.69
CA GLY A 37 10.46 19.27 27.09
C GLY A 37 11.55 18.30 27.55
N LEU A 38 12.63 18.83 28.12
CA LEU A 38 13.71 18.09 28.77
C LEU A 38 13.21 17.50 30.10
N LEU A 39 13.43 16.20 30.33
CA LEU A 39 13.43 15.61 31.68
C LEU A 39 14.69 14.74 31.87
N PRO A 40 15.34 14.81 33.04
CA PRO A 40 16.68 14.25 33.26
C PRO A 40 16.66 12.77 33.67
N PRO A 41 17.82 12.07 33.61
CA PRO A 41 17.95 10.69 34.08
C PRO A 41 18.22 10.66 35.59
N THR A 42 17.51 9.80 36.32
CA THR A 42 17.82 9.49 37.73
C THR A 42 18.55 8.16 37.82
N THR A 43 19.70 8.24 38.48
CA THR A 43 20.70 7.22 38.77
C THR A 43 20.18 6.12 39.73
N ALA A 44 20.77 4.92 39.58
CA ALA A 44 20.56 3.73 40.40
C ALA A 44 20.93 3.89 41.89
N PRO A 45 20.65 2.86 42.73
CA PRO A 45 21.78 2.15 43.33
C PRO A 45 21.67 0.62 43.32
N GLN A 46 22.86 0.00 43.36
CA GLN A 46 23.18 -1.43 43.35
C GLN A 46 22.86 -2.12 44.69
N SER A 47 22.67 -3.45 44.69
CA SER A 47 23.57 -4.37 45.41
C SER A 47 23.27 -5.88 45.20
N ARG A 48 24.36 -6.62 44.96
CA ARG A 48 24.71 -7.97 45.49
C ARG A 48 24.10 -9.26 44.88
N ALA A 49 24.94 -10.01 44.15
CA ALA A 49 24.91 -11.48 43.96
C ALA A 49 25.51 -12.21 45.20
N PRO A 50 25.67 -13.57 45.34
CA PRO A 50 25.53 -14.67 44.35
C PRO A 50 24.94 -16.00 44.92
N GLY A 51 24.92 -17.07 44.11
CA GLY A 51 24.91 -18.49 44.56
C GLY A 51 23.89 -19.38 43.83
N THR A 52 24.27 -20.06 42.74
CA THR A 52 24.64 -21.50 42.67
C THR A 52 23.46 -22.46 42.86
N GLU A 53 23.00 -23.11 41.77
CA GLU A 53 23.01 -24.58 41.54
C GLU A 53 22.06 -24.94 40.35
N ALA A 54 22.58 -25.71 39.40
CA ALA A 54 21.80 -26.45 38.40
C ALA A 54 21.64 -27.91 38.90
N PRO A 55 20.71 -28.76 38.43
CA PRO A 55 20.79 -29.24 37.05
C PRO A 55 19.44 -29.58 36.37
N ALA A 56 19.59 -29.88 35.08
CA ALA A 56 18.59 -30.25 34.10
C ALA A 56 18.05 -31.70 34.22
N ARG A 57 16.80 -31.89 33.80
CA ARG A 57 16.17 -33.05 33.09
C ARG A 57 14.65 -32.87 33.26
N SER A 58 13.76 -33.16 32.32
CA SER A 58 13.78 -34.08 31.20
C SER A 58 12.63 -33.73 30.24
N SER A 59 12.83 -34.15 29.01
CA SER A 59 12.00 -34.07 27.81
C SER A 59 10.70 -34.93 27.89
N PRO A 60 10.02 -35.34 26.78
CA PRO A 60 8.74 -34.79 26.34
C PRO A 60 7.62 -35.86 26.12
N TRP A 61 6.44 -35.37 25.71
CA TRP A 61 5.34 -36.05 25.01
C TRP A 61 4.17 -36.69 25.79
N ARG A 62 3.00 -36.48 25.15
CA ARG A 62 1.75 -37.27 25.06
C ARG A 62 0.61 -36.80 25.96
N LEU A 63 -0.44 -36.20 25.40
CA LEU A 63 -1.52 -36.80 24.57
C LEU A 63 -2.25 -37.95 25.30
N TRP A 64 -3.53 -37.65 25.58
CA TRP A 64 -4.66 -38.55 25.86
C TRP A 64 -4.86 -38.89 27.33
N ASP A 65 -5.98 -38.47 27.91
CA ASP A 65 -7.12 -39.38 28.12
C ASP A 65 -8.27 -38.63 28.85
N ARG A 66 -9.36 -38.38 28.14
CA ARG A 66 -10.61 -37.86 28.72
C ARG A 66 -11.47 -39.07 29.07
N ARG A 67 -11.16 -39.76 30.17
CA ARG A 67 -12.05 -40.78 30.74
C ARG A 67 -13.05 -40.13 31.69
N PHE A 68 -14.31 -40.15 31.26
CA PHE A 68 -15.47 -39.78 32.04
C PHE A 68 -15.63 -40.77 33.20
N LEU A 69 -15.37 -40.31 34.44
CA LEU A 69 -15.88 -40.96 35.63
C LEU A 69 -17.23 -40.33 35.99
N LEU A 70 -18.30 -41.08 35.75
CA LEU A 70 -19.63 -40.83 36.27
C LEU A 70 -19.59 -40.91 37.80
N ARG A 71 -19.73 -39.77 38.48
CA ARG A 71 -19.91 -39.68 39.92
C ARG A 71 -21.39 -39.41 40.21
N PRO A 72 -22.06 -40.18 41.09
CA PRO A 72 -23.49 -40.02 41.36
C PRO A 72 -23.78 -38.73 42.14
N PRO A 73 -25.00 -38.16 42.04
CA PRO A 73 -25.31 -36.88 42.67
C PRO A 73 -25.53 -37.07 44.18
N PRO A 74 -25.08 -36.15 45.04
CA PRO A 74 -25.51 -36.15 46.41
C PRO A 74 -26.94 -35.61 46.48
N ARG A 75 -27.82 -36.43 47.07
CA ARG A 75 -29.12 -35.98 47.56
C ARG A 75 -28.88 -34.98 48.69
N GLY A 76 -29.32 -33.75 48.48
CA GLY A 76 -29.30 -32.67 49.47
C GLY A 76 -30.43 -31.70 49.16
N THR A 77 -31.41 -31.70 50.05
CA THR A 77 -32.66 -30.92 50.07
C THR A 77 -32.40 -29.42 50.21
N GLY A 78 -33.16 -28.60 49.47
CA GLY A 78 -33.32 -27.17 49.72
C GLY A 78 -33.61 -26.37 48.43
N PRO A 79 -34.52 -25.37 48.47
CA PRO A 79 -34.83 -24.57 47.29
C PRO A 79 -33.61 -23.68 46.98
N ARG A 80 -32.85 -24.04 45.95
CA ARG A 80 -31.84 -23.14 45.40
C ARG A 80 -32.59 -22.05 44.65
N CYS A 81 -32.71 -20.89 45.28
CA CYS A 81 -32.89 -19.64 44.56
C CYS A 81 -31.73 -19.53 43.57
N TRP A 82 -31.97 -19.87 42.30
CA TRP A 82 -31.12 -19.36 41.23
C TRP A 82 -31.22 -17.84 41.32
N PRO A 83 -30.11 -17.08 41.37
CA PRO A 83 -30.22 -15.64 41.19
C PRO A 83 -30.97 -15.40 39.88
N ALA A 84 -32.17 -14.84 40.00
CA ALA A 84 -32.90 -14.34 38.86
C ALA A 84 -31.99 -13.36 38.14
N ARG A 85 -31.85 -13.54 36.82
CA ARG A 85 -31.02 -12.80 35.85
C ARG A 85 -29.66 -13.44 35.53
N PHE A 86 -29.68 -14.63 34.94
CA PHE A 86 -28.77 -14.90 33.83
C PHE A 86 -29.61 -14.86 32.56
N TRP A 87 -29.85 -13.65 32.06
CA TRP A 87 -30.34 -13.49 30.70
C TRP A 87 -29.18 -13.89 29.80
N SER A 88 -29.34 -14.96 29.02
CA SER A 88 -28.45 -15.24 27.90
C SER A 88 -28.61 -14.07 26.94
N GLU A 89 -27.67 -13.12 26.97
CA GLU A 89 -27.62 -12.00 26.05
C GLU A 89 -27.73 -12.57 24.62
N PRO A 90 -28.80 -12.29 23.86
CA PRO A 90 -28.91 -12.75 22.48
C PRO A 90 -27.76 -12.12 21.73
N GLN A 91 -26.78 -12.93 21.32
CA GLN A 91 -25.72 -12.43 20.44
C GLN A 91 -26.44 -11.89 19.20
N PRO A 92 -26.24 -10.60 18.82
CA PRO A 92 -26.83 -10.08 17.61
C PRO A 92 -26.39 -10.98 16.46
N PRO A 93 -27.29 -11.39 15.55
CA PRO A 93 -26.91 -12.26 14.46
C PRO A 93 -25.79 -11.58 13.67
N TRP A 94 -24.60 -12.19 13.65
CA TRP A 94 -23.52 -11.67 12.83
C TRP A 94 -23.98 -11.67 11.37
N VAL A 95 -23.91 -10.52 10.72
CA VAL A 95 -24.17 -10.46 9.26
C VAL A 95 -22.84 -10.70 8.58
N VAL A 96 -22.71 -11.86 7.91
CA VAL A 96 -21.50 -12.22 7.17
C VAL A 96 -21.73 -11.97 5.69
N PHE A 97 -20.98 -11.02 5.12
CA PHE A 97 -20.90 -10.81 3.67
C PHE A 97 -19.68 -11.54 3.11
N GLY A 98 -19.78 -12.00 1.86
CA GLY A 98 -18.62 -12.54 1.13
C GLY A 98 -17.64 -11.45 0.68
N GLY A 99 -16.44 -11.83 0.25
CA GLY A 99 -15.41 -10.88 -0.23
C GLY A 99 -15.72 -10.16 -1.55
N GLY A 100 -16.85 -10.47 -2.19
CA GLY A 100 -17.26 -9.91 -3.49
C GLY A 100 -16.57 -10.57 -4.68
N THR A 101 -17.18 -10.46 -5.86
CA THR A 101 -16.61 -10.91 -7.14
C THR A 101 -16.58 -9.74 -8.11
N ARG A 102 -15.39 -9.44 -8.66
CA ARG A 102 -15.26 -8.39 -9.68
C ARG A 102 -15.55 -8.98 -11.06
N LEU A 103 -16.75 -8.72 -11.59
CA LEU A 103 -17.12 -9.10 -12.96
C LEU A 103 -16.48 -8.13 -13.96
N THR A 104 -15.81 -8.67 -14.98
CA THR A 104 -15.29 -7.89 -16.12
C THR A 104 -15.92 -8.43 -17.40
N VAL A 105 -16.68 -7.59 -18.12
CA VAL A 105 -17.24 -7.93 -19.43
C VAL A 105 -16.23 -7.56 -20.52
N LEU A 106 -15.83 -8.54 -21.33
CA LEU A 106 -14.86 -8.36 -22.41
C LEU A 106 -15.56 -7.83 -23.67
N GLY A 107 -15.44 -6.52 -23.92
CA GLY A 107 -16.16 -5.82 -24.99
C GLY A 107 -15.27 -5.05 -25.98
N GLN A 108 -13.96 -5.13 -25.85
CA GLN A 108 -12.99 -4.51 -26.76
C GLN A 108 -11.78 -5.43 -26.99
N PRO A 109 -10.97 -5.22 -28.04
CA PRO A 109 -9.78 -6.03 -28.29
C PRO A 109 -8.78 -5.98 -27.12
N LYS A 110 -8.02 -7.06 -26.95
CA LYS A 110 -6.91 -7.09 -26.00
C LYS A 110 -5.86 -6.05 -26.39
N ALA A 111 -5.32 -5.36 -25.39
CA ALA A 111 -4.27 -4.38 -25.57
C ALA A 111 -3.15 -4.65 -24.56
N ALA A 112 -1.92 -4.79 -25.05
CA ALA A 112 -0.74 -4.95 -24.20
C ALA A 112 -0.41 -3.64 -23.47
N PRO A 113 0.17 -3.71 -22.26
CA PRO A 113 0.53 -2.52 -21.50
C PRO A 113 1.70 -1.77 -22.12
N THR A 114 1.61 -0.45 -22.08
CA THR A 114 2.78 0.43 -22.18
C THR A 114 3.42 0.53 -20.81
N VAL A 115 4.72 0.24 -20.71
CA VAL A 115 5.46 0.28 -19.44
C VAL A 115 6.56 1.31 -19.53
N THR A 116 6.60 2.22 -18.54
CA THR A 116 7.64 3.23 -18.37
C THR A 116 8.21 3.10 -16.97
N LEU A 117 9.53 2.99 -16.87
CA LEU A 117 10.25 2.87 -15.61
C LEU A 117 11.14 4.09 -15.40
N PHE A 118 10.99 4.74 -14.24
CA PHE A 118 11.78 5.89 -13.83
C PHE A 118 12.75 5.50 -12.71
N PRO A 119 14.03 5.92 -12.82
CA PRO A 119 14.98 5.79 -11.71
C PRO A 119 14.65 6.79 -10.59
N PRO A 120 15.26 6.64 -9.41
CA PRO A 120 15.18 7.63 -8.33
C PRO A 120 15.73 8.98 -8.79
N SER A 121 15.17 10.09 -8.27
CA SER A 121 15.70 11.41 -8.60
C SER A 121 17.01 11.69 -7.83
N PRO A 122 17.93 12.52 -8.37
CA PRO A 122 19.15 12.90 -7.66
C PRO A 122 18.87 13.55 -6.29
N GLU A 123 17.80 14.35 -6.20
CA GLU A 123 17.38 15.01 -4.96
C GLU A 123 16.96 13.99 -3.91
N GLU A 124 16.22 12.94 -4.30
CA GLU A 124 15.86 11.86 -3.39
C GLU A 124 17.10 11.10 -2.89
N LEU A 125 18.02 10.79 -3.81
CA LEU A 125 19.26 10.08 -3.49
C LEU A 125 20.14 10.86 -2.51
N SER A 126 20.10 12.19 -2.55
CA SER A 126 20.80 13.05 -1.58
C SER A 126 20.30 12.88 -0.14
N THR A 127 19.06 12.39 0.03
CA THR A 127 18.43 12.10 1.34
C THR A 127 18.58 10.64 1.77
N ASN A 128 19.46 9.87 1.12
CA ASN A 128 19.71 8.44 1.35
C ASN A 128 18.48 7.53 1.10
N LYS A 129 17.54 7.98 0.27
CA LYS A 129 16.37 7.21 -0.16
C LYS A 129 16.40 7.01 -1.67
N ALA A 130 15.72 5.98 -2.15
CA ALA A 130 15.60 5.69 -3.56
C ALA A 130 14.23 5.08 -3.85
N THR A 131 13.43 5.72 -4.71
CA THR A 131 12.15 5.19 -5.15
C THR A 131 12.15 5.02 -6.66
N LEU A 132 11.99 3.79 -7.13
CA LEU A 132 11.71 3.51 -8.53
C LEU A 132 10.21 3.60 -8.78
N VAL A 133 9.83 4.13 -9.95
CA VAL A 133 8.42 4.27 -10.35
C VAL A 133 8.18 3.56 -11.67
N CYS A 134 7.34 2.53 -11.65
CA CYS A 134 6.88 1.82 -12.84
C CYS A 134 5.43 2.23 -13.16
N LEU A 135 5.25 2.97 -14.25
CA LEU A 135 3.94 3.36 -14.77
C LEU A 135 3.51 2.37 -15.85
N ILE A 136 2.26 1.92 -15.77
CA ILE A 136 1.67 0.89 -16.62
C ILE A 136 0.37 1.45 -17.17
N SER A 137 0.24 1.62 -18.49
CA SER A 137 -0.94 2.24 -19.10
C SER A 137 -1.46 1.46 -20.30
N ASP A 138 -2.66 1.79 -20.73
CA ASP A 138 -3.24 1.40 -22.01
C ASP A 138 -3.39 -0.12 -22.22
N PHE A 139 -3.57 -0.87 -21.13
CA PHE A 139 -3.82 -2.32 -21.18
C PHE A 139 -5.29 -2.68 -21.07
N TYR A 140 -5.67 -3.80 -21.68
CA TYR A 140 -7.01 -4.38 -21.56
C TYR A 140 -7.00 -5.89 -21.82
N PRO A 141 -7.65 -6.72 -20.99
CA PRO A 141 -8.48 -6.40 -19.82
C PRO A 141 -7.67 -5.95 -18.60
N GLY A 142 -8.34 -5.46 -17.55
CA GLY A 142 -7.72 -4.77 -16.41
C GLY A 142 -7.04 -5.65 -15.35
N ALA A 143 -6.49 -6.80 -15.72
CA ALA A 143 -5.75 -7.68 -14.80
C ALA A 143 -4.27 -7.72 -15.21
N VAL A 144 -3.39 -7.28 -14.31
CA VAL A 144 -1.93 -7.29 -14.49
C VAL A 144 -1.25 -7.81 -13.23
N THR A 145 -0.08 -8.41 -13.40
CA THR A 145 0.82 -8.78 -12.30
C THR A 145 2.14 -8.07 -12.49
N VAL A 146 2.64 -7.41 -11.45
CA VAL A 146 3.92 -6.69 -11.46
C VAL A 146 4.92 -7.48 -10.64
N THR A 147 6.14 -7.63 -11.13
CA THR A 147 7.26 -8.26 -10.43
C THR A 147 8.48 -7.37 -10.56
N TRP A 148 9.12 -7.06 -9.45
CA TRP A 148 10.37 -6.32 -9.43
C TRP A 148 11.55 -7.28 -9.35
N LYS A 149 12.64 -6.94 -10.06
CA LYS A 149 13.92 -7.65 -9.96
C LYS A 149 15.05 -6.67 -9.70
N ALA A 150 16.02 -7.05 -8.85
CA ALA A 150 17.29 -6.37 -8.65
C ALA A 150 18.42 -7.32 -9.08
N GLY A 151 19.22 -6.93 -10.08
CA GLY A 151 20.25 -7.80 -10.65
C GLY A 151 19.73 -9.16 -11.12
N GLY A 152 18.47 -9.22 -11.58
CA GLY A 152 17.80 -10.45 -12.01
C GLY A 152 17.09 -11.25 -10.90
N THR A 153 17.28 -10.91 -9.63
CA THR A 153 16.63 -11.59 -8.49
C THR A 153 15.34 -10.88 -8.10
N THR A 154 14.25 -11.62 -7.89
CA THR A 154 12.96 -11.05 -7.50
C THR A 154 13.01 -10.32 -6.16
N VAL A 155 12.42 -9.13 -6.11
CA VAL A 155 12.29 -8.29 -4.90
C VAL A 155 10.82 -8.04 -4.61
N THR A 156 10.43 -8.23 -3.35
CA THR A 156 9.06 -7.97 -2.86
C THR A 156 9.03 -6.96 -1.72
N GLN A 157 10.13 -6.78 -1.01
CA GLN A 157 10.22 -5.81 0.08
C GLN A 157 10.23 -4.38 -0.49
N GLY A 158 9.45 -3.49 0.12
CA GLY A 158 9.33 -2.10 -0.34
C GLY A 158 8.53 -1.92 -1.63
N VAL A 159 7.90 -2.98 -2.14
CA VAL A 159 7.04 -2.93 -3.33
C VAL A 159 5.63 -2.56 -2.94
N GLU A 160 5.12 -1.50 -3.56
CA GLU A 160 3.72 -1.10 -3.49
C GLU A 160 3.14 -1.06 -4.91
N THR A 161 1.94 -1.63 -5.12
CA THR A 161 1.30 -1.67 -6.44
C THR A 161 -0.15 -1.26 -6.33
N THR A 162 -0.59 -0.31 -7.16
CA THR A 162 -1.96 0.14 -7.19
C THR A 162 -2.87 -0.86 -7.90
N LYS A 163 -4.14 -0.92 -7.50
CA LYS A 163 -5.16 -1.66 -8.25
C LYS A 163 -5.38 -0.98 -9.60
N PRO A 164 -5.54 -1.73 -10.71
CA PRO A 164 -5.83 -1.15 -12.01
C PRO A 164 -7.07 -0.25 -11.98
N SER A 165 -6.94 0.96 -12.52
CA SER A 165 -8.00 1.94 -12.66
C SER A 165 -8.32 2.18 -14.13
N LYS A 166 -9.58 2.49 -14.43
CA LYS A 166 -10.02 2.70 -15.82
C LYS A 166 -9.66 4.11 -16.27
N GLN A 167 -9.03 4.22 -17.44
CA GLN A 167 -8.68 5.49 -18.09
C GLN A 167 -9.84 5.99 -18.96
N SER A 168 -9.77 7.26 -19.39
CA SER A 168 -10.77 7.90 -20.27
C SER A 168 -10.93 7.21 -21.63
N ASN A 169 -9.89 6.53 -22.11
CA ASN A 169 -9.90 5.74 -23.35
C ASN A 169 -10.46 4.31 -23.18
N ASN A 170 -11.13 4.02 -22.06
CA ASN A 170 -11.69 2.70 -21.70
C ASN A 170 -10.67 1.56 -21.51
N LYS A 171 -9.38 1.87 -21.45
CA LYS A 171 -8.33 0.92 -21.05
C LYS A 171 -8.01 1.09 -19.57
N TYR A 172 -7.03 0.35 -19.06
CA TYR A 172 -6.62 0.39 -17.67
C TYR A 172 -5.20 0.93 -17.51
N ALA A 173 -4.96 1.55 -16.36
CA ALA A 173 -3.65 1.95 -15.88
C ALA A 173 -3.41 1.44 -14.46
N ALA A 174 -2.14 1.25 -14.12
CA ALA A 174 -1.66 0.93 -12.79
C ALA A 174 -0.28 1.55 -12.59
N SER A 175 0.18 1.61 -11.35
CA SER A 175 1.52 2.03 -10.98
C SER A 175 2.09 1.10 -9.93
N SER A 176 3.40 0.90 -9.97
CA SER A 176 4.12 0.23 -8.90
C SER A 176 5.35 1.03 -8.51
N TYR A 177 5.66 0.99 -7.23
CA TYR A 177 6.76 1.69 -6.60
C TYR A 177 7.64 0.68 -5.89
N LEU A 178 8.95 0.88 -5.96
CA LEU A 178 9.92 0.10 -5.20
C LEU A 178 10.78 1.07 -4.39
N ALA A 179 10.59 1.04 -3.07
CA ALA A 179 11.34 1.87 -2.12
C ALA A 179 12.57 1.13 -1.58
N LEU A 180 13.73 1.77 -1.64
CA LEU A 180 15.05 1.25 -1.29
C LEU A 180 15.90 2.31 -0.59
N SER A 181 17.05 1.90 -0.07
CA SER A 181 18.11 2.84 0.32
C SER A 181 18.90 3.30 -0.92
N ALA A 182 19.54 4.47 -0.85
CA ALA A 182 20.41 4.94 -1.93
C ALA A 182 21.63 4.01 -2.14
N SER A 183 22.10 3.32 -1.10
CA SER A 183 23.15 2.31 -1.22
C SER A 183 22.71 1.06 -1.98
N ASP A 184 21.48 0.57 -1.76
CA ASP A 184 20.96 -0.60 -2.48
C ASP A 184 20.73 -0.28 -3.96
N TRP A 185 20.25 0.94 -4.26
CA TRP A 185 20.15 1.43 -5.62
C TRP A 185 21.53 1.41 -6.31
N LYS A 186 22.54 2.04 -5.72
CA LYS A 186 23.89 2.19 -6.31
C LYS A 186 24.69 0.89 -6.41
N SER A 187 24.42 -0.09 -5.55
CA SER A 187 25.17 -1.36 -5.50
C SER A 187 24.62 -2.43 -6.44
N SER A 188 23.38 -2.30 -6.89
CA SER A 188 22.76 -3.21 -7.85
C SER A 188 23.21 -2.94 -9.28
N SER A 189 23.32 -3.99 -10.10
CA SER A 189 23.63 -3.88 -11.53
C SER A 189 22.46 -3.33 -12.35
N GLY A 190 21.25 -3.26 -11.78
CA GLY A 190 20.07 -2.74 -12.44
C GLY A 190 18.79 -3.23 -11.78
N PHE A 191 17.70 -2.52 -12.06
CA PHE A 191 16.37 -2.85 -11.56
C PHE A 191 15.38 -2.97 -12.71
N THR A 192 14.58 -4.03 -12.67
CA THR A 192 13.61 -4.35 -13.71
C THR A 192 12.20 -4.35 -13.14
N CYS A 193 11.30 -3.62 -13.80
CA CYS A 193 9.86 -3.77 -13.62
C CYS A 193 9.34 -4.72 -14.71
N GLN A 194 8.90 -5.90 -14.29
CA GLN A 194 8.28 -6.91 -15.14
C GLN A 194 6.76 -6.86 -14.99
N VAL A 195 6.05 -6.59 -16.08
CA VAL A 195 4.60 -6.57 -16.12
C VAL A 195 4.10 -7.75 -16.93
N THR A 196 3.30 -8.61 -16.30
CA THR A 196 2.63 -9.73 -16.96
C THR A 196 1.16 -9.36 -17.20
N HIS A 197 0.72 -9.47 -18.45
CA HIS A 197 -0.64 -9.17 -18.89
C HIS A 197 -1.08 -10.24 -19.90
N GLU A 198 -2.18 -10.94 -19.61
CA GLU A 198 -2.72 -11.99 -20.50
C GLU A 198 -1.68 -13.05 -20.92
N GLY A 199 -0.73 -13.39 -20.04
CA GLY A 199 0.36 -14.34 -20.31
C GLY A 199 1.55 -13.78 -21.09
N THR A 200 1.49 -12.52 -21.53
CA THR A 200 2.61 -11.82 -22.16
C THR A 200 3.37 -10.99 -21.14
N ILE A 201 4.68 -10.89 -21.31
CA ILE A 201 5.57 -10.16 -20.41
C ILE A 201 6.14 -8.94 -21.12
N VAL A 202 6.08 -7.77 -20.45
CA VAL A 202 6.75 -6.53 -20.85
C VAL A 202 7.67 -6.12 -19.71
N GLU A 203 8.97 -5.97 -20.00
CA GLU A 203 9.99 -5.59 -19.02
C GLU A 203 10.61 -4.24 -19.38
N LYS A 204 10.91 -3.45 -18.35
CA LYS A 204 11.76 -2.25 -18.44
C LYS A 204 12.81 -2.32 -17.36
N THR A 205 14.04 -1.96 -17.71
CA THR A 205 15.19 -1.96 -16.82
C THR A 205 15.81 -0.58 -16.79
N VAL A 206 16.26 -0.17 -15.62
CA VAL A 206 17.10 1.02 -15.41
C VAL A 206 18.33 0.63 -14.63
N THR A 207 19.46 1.24 -14.94
CA THR A 207 20.72 1.01 -14.21
C THR A 207 21.19 2.30 -13.53
N PRO A 208 21.90 2.22 -12.39
CA PRO A 208 22.44 3.40 -11.71
C PRO A 208 23.44 4.21 -12.54
N SER A 209 24.07 3.59 -13.53
CA SER A 209 25.12 4.17 -14.38
C SER A 209 24.60 4.96 -15.58
N GLU A 210 23.31 4.89 -15.91
CA GLU A 210 22.74 5.50 -17.13
C GLU A 210 22.42 7.00 -17.01
N CYS A 211 22.75 7.65 -15.88
CA CYS A 211 22.46 9.07 -15.63
C CYS A 211 23.66 9.82 -14.99
N ALA A 212 24.84 9.72 -15.62
CA ALA A 212 26.02 10.53 -15.28
C ALA A 212 26.27 11.63 -16.32
#